data_AF-A0A246HZZ5-F1
#
_entry.id   AF-A0A246HZZ5-F1
#
_cell.length_a   1.000
_cell.length_b   1.000
_cell.length_c   1.000
_cell.angle_alpha   90.00
_cell.angle_beta   90.00
_cell.angle_gamma   90.00
#
_symmetry.space_group_name_H-M   'P 1'
#
loop_
_entity.id
_entity.type
_entity.pdbx_description
1 polymer ?
#
loop_
_entity_poly.entity_id
_entity_poly.type
_entity_poly.pdbx_seq_one_letter_code
_entity_poly.pdbx_strand_id
1 'polypeptide(L)'
;MLSVSLPCAGVAQAAPALVDARDYAGPGGGNERFLAAERQLVRGFDEVCGDTFCEGEYINLWAMRLRCSVEQATGVVVQCVWTFAGSNTRVKPSGLITVNRGRYACVLPLATGTRLETLLQVWETGDGFDALHAPLPGTKANTYDALVDCL
;
A
#
# COMPACT_ATOMS: atom_id res chain seq x y z
N MET A 1 -15.18 8.59 -61.96
CA MET A 1 -14.51 7.83 -60.88
C MET A 1 -14.92 8.48 -59.56
N LEU A 2 -15.84 7.86 -58.82
CA LEU A 2 -16.35 8.39 -57.55
C LEU A 2 -15.59 7.74 -56.40
N SER A 3 -14.72 8.50 -55.76
CA SER A 3 -13.92 8.04 -54.62
C SER A 3 -14.77 8.11 -53.35
N VAL A 4 -15.10 6.96 -52.77
CA VAL A 4 -15.75 6.86 -51.46
C VAL A 4 -14.65 6.86 -50.40
N SER A 5 -14.58 7.93 -49.62
CA SER A 5 -13.69 8.02 -48.45
C SER A 5 -14.41 7.40 -47.25
N LEU A 6 -13.96 6.24 -46.79
CA LEU A 6 -14.39 5.65 -45.52
C LEU A 6 -13.73 6.40 -44.35
N PRO A 7 -14.49 6.83 -43.33
CA PRO A 7 -13.89 7.36 -42.11
C PRO A 7 -13.32 6.22 -41.27
N CYS A 8 -12.02 6.29 -40.95
CA CYS A 8 -11.41 5.44 -39.95
C CYS A 8 -11.97 5.80 -38.57
N ALA A 9 -12.90 5.01 -38.05
CA ALA A 9 -13.27 5.06 -36.65
C ALA A 9 -12.08 4.56 -35.83
N GLY A 10 -11.41 5.48 -35.12
CA GLY A 10 -10.40 5.12 -34.14
C GLY A 10 -11.03 4.26 -33.05
N VAL A 11 -10.46 3.08 -32.80
CA VAL A 11 -10.87 2.24 -31.68
C VAL A 11 -10.44 2.97 -30.41
N ALA A 12 -11.40 3.60 -29.72
CA ALA A 12 -11.14 4.12 -28.38
C ALA A 12 -10.92 2.90 -27.47
N GLN A 13 -9.66 2.59 -27.17
CA GLN A 13 -9.32 1.58 -26.19
C GLN A 13 -9.91 2.04 -24.85
N ALA A 14 -10.90 1.32 -24.33
CA ALA A 14 -11.45 1.61 -23.01
C ALA A 14 -10.29 1.60 -22.00
N ALA A 15 -10.26 2.60 -21.12
CA ALA A 15 -9.27 2.65 -20.05
C ALA A 15 -9.32 1.32 -19.26
N PRO A 16 -8.17 0.81 -18.81
CA PRO A 16 -8.15 -0.45 -18.08
C PRO A 16 -9.03 -0.38 -16.84
N ALA A 17 -9.81 -1.44 -16.62
CA ALA A 17 -10.60 -1.56 -15.41
C ALA A 17 -9.67 -1.76 -14.21
N LEU A 18 -9.67 -0.82 -13.28
CA LEU A 18 -8.91 -0.90 -12.03
C LEU A 18 -9.83 -1.38 -10.91
N VAL A 19 -9.37 -2.38 -10.17
CA VAL A 19 -10.07 -2.93 -9.00
C VAL A 19 -9.20 -2.81 -7.76
N ASP A 20 -9.82 -2.94 -6.59
CA ASP A 20 -9.05 -3.16 -5.38
C ASP A 20 -8.39 -4.53 -5.41
N ALA A 21 -7.16 -4.64 -4.92
CA ALA A 21 -6.45 -5.91 -4.83
C ALA A 21 -7.23 -6.98 -4.03
N ARG A 22 -8.06 -6.58 -3.07
CA ARG A 22 -8.93 -7.49 -2.31
C ARG A 22 -10.08 -8.08 -3.12
N ASP A 23 -10.46 -7.41 -4.20
CA ASP A 23 -11.53 -7.80 -5.11
C ASP A 23 -10.97 -8.43 -6.40
N TYR A 24 -9.65 -8.44 -6.58
CA TYR A 24 -8.99 -9.01 -7.74
C TYR A 24 -9.05 -10.55 -7.72
N ALA A 25 -9.80 -11.12 -8.66
CA ALA A 25 -10.03 -12.56 -8.80
C ALA A 25 -9.04 -13.29 -9.73
N GLY A 26 -8.02 -12.59 -10.26
CA GLY A 26 -7.03 -13.20 -11.16
C GLY A 26 -5.95 -14.02 -10.42
N PRO A 27 -4.97 -14.57 -11.16
CA PRO A 27 -3.91 -15.40 -10.58
C PRO A 27 -3.17 -14.69 -9.45
N GLY A 28 -2.94 -15.44 -8.37
CA GLY A 28 -2.29 -14.93 -7.16
C GLY A 28 -3.05 -13.81 -6.44
N GLY A 29 -4.29 -13.51 -6.82
CA GLY A 29 -5.18 -12.59 -6.10
C GLY A 29 -5.91 -13.24 -4.93
N GLY A 30 -7.07 -12.67 -4.61
CA GLY A 30 -7.95 -13.18 -3.55
C GLY A 30 -7.89 -12.36 -2.26
N ASN A 31 -9.08 -12.10 -1.72
CA ASN A 31 -9.30 -11.31 -0.52
C ASN A 31 -8.44 -11.81 0.67
N GLU A 32 -8.50 -13.10 0.97
CA GLU A 32 -7.82 -13.69 2.12
C GLU A 32 -6.30 -13.60 2.01
N ARG A 33 -5.77 -13.80 0.80
CA ARG A 33 -4.34 -13.72 0.52
C ARG A 33 -3.82 -12.29 0.73
N PHE A 34 -4.51 -11.31 0.16
CA PHE A 34 -4.15 -9.91 0.37
C PHE A 34 -4.18 -9.53 1.86
N LEU A 35 -5.23 -9.95 2.58
CA LEU A 35 -5.34 -9.71 4.02
C LEU A 35 -4.24 -10.43 4.81
N ALA A 36 -3.77 -11.60 4.36
CA ALA A 36 -2.66 -12.30 5.01
C ALA A 36 -1.34 -11.54 4.87
N ALA A 37 -1.05 -11.04 3.67
CA ALA A 37 0.12 -10.20 3.41
C ALA A 37 0.05 -8.87 4.20
N GLU A 38 -1.10 -8.19 4.21
CA GLU A 38 -1.30 -6.97 5.00
C GLU A 38 -1.07 -7.22 6.50
N ARG A 39 -1.52 -8.38 7.03
CA ARG A 39 -1.26 -8.75 8.43
C ARG A 39 0.23 -8.96 8.73
N GLN A 40 1.03 -9.44 7.77
CA GLN A 40 2.48 -9.54 7.98
C GLN A 40 3.13 -8.16 8.07
N LEU A 41 2.76 -7.25 7.16
CA LEU A 41 3.24 -5.88 7.20
C LEU A 41 2.85 -5.18 8.50
N VAL A 42 1.60 -5.32 8.95
CA VAL A 42 1.15 -4.76 10.24
C VAL A 42 1.98 -5.32 11.40
N ARG A 43 2.24 -6.63 11.44
CA ARG A 43 3.14 -7.22 12.46
C ARG A 43 4.53 -6.61 12.42
N GLY A 44 5.13 -6.51 11.24
CA GLY A 44 6.44 -5.89 11.08
C GLY A 44 6.46 -4.43 11.54
N PHE A 45 5.41 -3.66 11.22
CA PHE A 45 5.27 -2.30 11.72
C PHE A 45 5.16 -2.24 13.24
N ASP A 46 4.32 -3.09 13.84
CA ASP A 46 4.12 -3.14 15.29
C ASP A 46 5.42 -3.52 16.03
N GLU A 47 6.25 -4.39 15.42
CA GLU A 47 7.56 -4.78 15.94
C GLU A 47 8.57 -3.62 15.94
N VAL A 48 8.57 -2.77 14.92
CA VAL A 48 9.55 -1.66 14.80
C VAL A 48 9.03 -0.30 15.25
N CYS A 49 7.72 -0.14 15.52
CA CYS A 49 7.19 1.19 15.83
C CYS A 49 7.84 1.77 17.08
N GLY A 50 7.93 0.99 18.16
CA GLY A 50 8.45 1.45 19.45
C GLY A 50 9.85 2.06 19.37
N ASP A 51 10.72 1.46 18.56
CA ASP A 51 12.15 1.83 18.47
C ASP A 51 12.44 2.78 17.29
N THR A 52 11.43 3.17 16.51
CA THR A 52 11.65 3.99 15.31
C THR A 52 10.52 5.00 15.10
N PHE A 53 9.36 4.55 14.62
CA PHE A 53 8.29 5.45 14.18
C PHE A 53 7.56 6.13 15.34
N CYS A 54 7.33 5.40 16.43
CA CYS A 54 6.61 5.86 17.62
C CYS A 54 7.51 6.67 18.60
N GLU A 55 8.77 6.96 18.26
CA GLU A 55 9.61 7.86 19.07
C GLU A 55 9.45 9.35 18.69
N GLY A 56 8.82 9.63 17.55
CA GLY A 56 8.70 10.98 16.96
C GLY A 56 7.58 11.85 17.51
N GLU A 57 6.94 12.64 16.64
CA GLU A 57 5.87 13.59 17.01
C GLU A 57 4.67 12.87 17.68
N TYR A 58 4.37 11.65 17.22
CA TYR A 58 3.28 10.83 17.69
C TYR A 58 3.80 9.52 18.28
N ILE A 59 3.65 9.37 19.59
CA ILE A 59 4.03 8.17 20.34
C ILE A 59 3.04 6.99 20.21
N ASN A 60 2.01 7.16 19.38
CA ASN A 60 0.88 6.26 19.26
C ASN A 60 0.41 6.22 17.80
N LEU A 61 1.28 5.76 16.92
CA LEU A 61 0.95 5.51 15.51
C LEU A 61 0.29 4.13 15.39
N TRP A 62 -0.75 4.06 14.56
CA TRP A 62 -1.48 2.84 14.25
C TRP A 62 -1.58 2.67 12.75
N ALA A 63 -1.18 1.49 12.27
CA ALA A 63 -1.46 1.05 10.91
C ALA A 63 -2.98 0.91 10.70
N MET A 64 -3.51 1.57 9.67
CA MET A 64 -4.92 1.52 9.31
C MET A 64 -5.15 0.47 8.22
N ARG A 65 -5.32 0.90 6.96
CA ARG A 65 -5.52 -0.02 5.83
C ARG A 65 -4.47 0.21 4.76
N LEU A 66 -3.94 -0.88 4.25
CA LEU A 66 -3.24 -0.96 2.98
C LEU A 66 -4.26 -1.20 1.87
N ARG A 67 -4.20 -0.39 0.82
CA ARG A 67 -5.04 -0.53 -0.38
C ARG A 67 -4.15 -0.49 -1.60
N CYS A 68 -4.39 -1.39 -2.54
CA CYS A 68 -3.68 -1.44 -3.81
C CYS A 68 -4.68 -1.44 -4.95
N SER A 69 -4.44 -0.60 -5.96
CA SER A 69 -5.19 -0.60 -7.21
C SER A 69 -4.51 -1.52 -8.21
N VAL A 70 -5.31 -2.37 -8.87
CA VAL A 70 -4.83 -3.43 -9.75
C VAL A 70 -5.59 -3.41 -11.06
N GLU A 71 -4.86 -3.47 -12.18
CA GLU A 71 -5.44 -3.63 -13.50
C GLU A 71 -6.06 -5.03 -13.63
N GLN A 72 -7.39 -5.08 -13.79
CA GLN A 72 -8.18 -6.30 -13.77
C GLN A 72 -7.76 -7.32 -14.83
N ALA A 73 -7.29 -6.85 -15.99
CA ALA A 73 -6.92 -7.73 -17.10
C ALA A 73 -5.54 -8.37 -16.93
N THR A 74 -4.62 -7.72 -16.23
CA THR A 74 -3.19 -8.10 -16.22
C THR A 74 -2.65 -8.46 -14.84
N GLY A 75 -3.33 -8.00 -13.78
CA GLY A 75 -2.84 -8.10 -12.40
C GLY A 75 -1.71 -7.12 -12.08
N VAL A 76 -1.43 -6.14 -12.95
CA VAL A 76 -0.43 -5.10 -12.69
C VAL A 76 -0.96 -4.16 -11.61
N VAL A 77 -0.16 -3.97 -10.58
CA VAL A 77 -0.45 -3.02 -9.51
C VAL A 77 -0.07 -1.62 -9.99
N VAL A 78 -1.02 -0.69 -9.93
CA VAL A 78 -0.80 0.71 -10.31
C VAL A 78 -0.25 1.50 -9.13
N GLN A 79 -0.82 1.30 -7.94
CA GLN A 79 -0.38 1.99 -6.72
C GLN A 79 -0.82 1.22 -5.49
N CYS A 80 0.01 1.21 -4.46
CA CYS A 80 -0.37 0.84 -3.11
C CYS A 80 -0.23 2.05 -2.16
N VAL A 81 -1.22 2.24 -1.30
CA VAL A 81 -1.22 3.27 -0.25
C VAL A 81 -1.48 2.60 1.08
N TRP A 82 -0.59 2.82 2.05
CA TRP A 82 -0.80 2.42 3.42
C TRP A 82 -1.09 3.64 4.28
N THR A 83 -2.24 3.59 4.96
CA THR A 83 -2.71 4.70 5.80
C THR A 83 -2.38 4.46 7.26
N PHE A 84 -2.07 5.54 7.98
CA PHE A 84 -1.77 5.52 9.41
C PHE A 84 -2.50 6.66 10.12
N ALA A 85 -2.79 6.46 11.40
CA ALA A 85 -3.25 7.53 12.29
C ALA A 85 -2.39 7.57 13.55
N GLY A 86 -2.06 8.78 13.99
CA GLY A 86 -1.24 9.04 15.16
C GLY A 86 -1.95 9.91 16.18
N SER A 87 -1.58 9.78 17.45
CA SER A 87 -1.98 10.77 18.45
C SER A 87 -0.94 10.97 19.54
N ASN A 88 -0.97 12.15 20.17
CA ASN A 88 -0.22 12.45 21.38
C ASN A 88 -1.18 13.11 22.39
N THR A 89 -1.29 12.54 23.58
CA THR A 89 -2.20 13.02 24.62
C THR A 89 -1.42 13.48 25.84
N ARG A 90 -1.81 14.63 26.39
CA ARG A 90 -1.24 15.18 27.63
C ARG A 90 -2.35 15.54 28.62
N VAL A 91 -2.12 15.20 29.89
CA VAL A 91 -3.00 15.62 30.99
C VAL A 91 -2.52 16.98 31.50
N LYS A 92 -3.42 17.97 31.52
CA LYS A 92 -3.16 19.29 32.09
C LYS A 92 -3.28 19.25 33.62
N PRO A 93 -2.65 20.19 34.35
CA PRO A 93 -2.86 20.33 35.80
C PRO A 93 -4.33 20.49 36.20
N SER A 94 -5.18 21.00 35.30
CA SER A 94 -6.63 21.11 35.50
C SER A 94 -7.40 19.78 35.39
N GLY A 95 -6.72 18.66 35.12
CA GLY A 95 -7.34 17.35 34.85
C GLY A 95 -7.89 17.18 33.43
N LEU A 96 -7.90 18.24 32.61
CA LEU A 96 -8.32 18.16 31.21
C LEU A 96 -7.24 17.49 30.35
N ILE A 97 -7.68 16.77 29.31
CA ILE A 97 -6.78 16.12 28.35
C ILE A 97 -6.69 16.97 27.09
N THR A 98 -5.47 17.22 26.61
CA THR A 98 -5.22 17.72 25.25
C THR A 98 -4.81 16.59 24.33
N VAL A 99 -5.27 16.62 23.09
CA VAL A 99 -4.99 15.61 22.07
C VAL A 99 -4.46 16.30 20.82
N ASN A 100 -3.26 15.93 20.38
CA ASN A 100 -2.77 16.18 19.02
C ASN A 100 -2.99 14.91 18.17
N ARG A 101 -3.35 15.05 16.89
CA ARG A 101 -3.69 13.93 16.01
C ARG A 101 -3.03 14.12 14.64
N GLY A 102 -2.45 13.05 14.12
CA GLY A 102 -1.85 12.97 12.79
C GLY A 102 -2.54 11.94 11.92
N ARG A 103 -2.43 12.11 10.60
CA ARG A 103 -2.89 11.14 9.60
C ARG A 103 -1.92 11.12 8.44
N TYR A 104 -1.61 9.92 7.97
CA TYR A 104 -0.61 9.69 6.93
C TYR A 104 -1.16 8.76 5.85
N ALA A 105 -0.68 8.95 4.62
CA ALA A 105 -1.00 8.14 3.47
C ALA A 105 0.28 7.87 2.68
N CYS A 106 0.96 6.80 3.05
CA CYS A 106 2.27 6.45 2.51
C CYS A 106 2.12 5.66 1.21
N VAL A 107 2.67 6.20 0.13
CA VAL A 107 2.69 5.53 -1.17
C VAL A 107 3.88 4.59 -1.22
N LEU A 108 3.63 3.31 -1.53
CA LEU A 108 4.72 2.33 -1.62
C LEU A 108 5.47 2.46 -2.96
N PRO A 109 6.81 2.36 -2.97
CA PRO A 109 7.65 2.56 -4.15
C PRO A 109 7.67 1.31 -5.02
N LEU A 110 6.62 1.11 -5.82
CA LEU A 110 6.51 -0.02 -6.75
C LEU A 110 7.18 0.28 -8.09
N ALA A 111 7.89 -0.69 -8.66
CA ALA A 111 8.34 -0.60 -10.04
C ALA A 111 7.16 -0.69 -11.01
N THR A 112 7.25 0.01 -12.15
CA THR A 112 6.28 -0.13 -13.24
C THR A 112 6.19 -1.58 -13.69
N GLY A 113 4.95 -2.10 -13.83
CA GLY A 113 4.70 -3.47 -14.26
C GLY A 113 4.74 -4.51 -13.13
N THR A 114 4.88 -4.08 -11.86
CA THR A 114 4.78 -4.98 -10.69
C THR A 114 3.47 -5.74 -10.72
N ARG A 115 3.52 -7.07 -10.66
CA ARG A 115 2.33 -7.93 -10.59
C ARG A 115 1.91 -8.17 -9.13
N LEU A 116 0.60 -8.20 -8.89
CA LEU A 116 0.03 -8.41 -7.55
C LEU A 116 0.53 -9.73 -6.94
N GLU A 117 0.55 -10.81 -7.71
CA GLU A 117 1.02 -12.12 -7.24
C GLU A 117 2.45 -12.07 -6.69
N THR A 118 3.36 -11.41 -7.43
CA THR A 118 4.77 -11.26 -7.05
C THR A 118 4.91 -10.35 -5.83
N LEU A 119 4.12 -9.29 -5.76
CA LEU A 119 4.11 -8.38 -4.61
C LEU A 119 3.64 -9.09 -3.33
N LEU A 120 2.54 -9.84 -3.41
CA LEU A 120 2.03 -10.62 -2.28
C LEU A 120 3.02 -11.69 -1.86
N GLN A 121 3.69 -12.35 -2.81
CA GLN A 121 4.72 -13.34 -2.50
C GLN A 121 5.87 -12.72 -1.68
N VAL A 122 6.29 -11.48 -1.97
CA VAL A 122 7.31 -10.77 -1.19
C VAL A 122 6.84 -10.52 0.25
N TRP A 123 5.61 -10.07 0.46
CA TRP A 123 5.09 -9.81 1.81
C TRP A 123 4.72 -11.08 2.58
N GLU A 124 4.58 -12.20 1.89
CA GLU A 124 4.35 -13.52 2.49
C GLU A 124 5.67 -14.21 2.87
N THR A 125 6.84 -13.65 2.52
CA THR A 125 8.12 -14.22 2.93
C THR A 125 8.40 -13.92 4.40
N GLY A 126 8.79 -14.95 5.16
CA GLY A 126 9.34 -14.78 6.50
C GLY A 126 8.33 -14.33 7.56
N ASP A 127 8.85 -13.69 8.60
CA ASP A 127 8.05 -13.07 9.66
C ASP A 127 7.70 -11.60 9.32
N GLY A 128 7.10 -10.87 10.26
CA GLY A 128 6.67 -9.49 10.03
C GLY A 128 7.82 -8.55 9.68
N PHE A 129 8.94 -8.68 10.39
CA PHE A 129 10.16 -7.91 10.14
C PHE A 129 10.69 -8.15 8.72
N ASP A 130 10.82 -9.41 8.30
CA ASP A 130 11.29 -9.76 6.97
C ASP A 130 10.37 -9.20 5.87
N ALA A 131 9.05 -9.31 6.05
CA ALA A 131 8.07 -8.79 5.09
C ALA A 131 8.17 -7.27 4.88
N LEU A 132 8.53 -6.52 5.94
CA LEU A 132 8.67 -5.07 5.89
C LEU A 132 9.96 -4.63 5.16
N HIS A 133 11.04 -5.39 5.33
CA HIS A 133 12.38 -5.08 4.82
C HIS A 133 12.72 -5.76 3.48
N ALA A 134 11.90 -6.73 3.04
CA ALA A 134 12.10 -7.40 1.77
C ALA A 134 12.01 -6.40 0.59
N PRO A 135 12.96 -6.44 -0.38
CA PRO A 135 12.92 -5.58 -1.56
C PRO A 135 11.64 -5.76 -2.36
N LEU A 136 10.98 -4.66 -2.69
CA LEU A 136 9.77 -4.68 -3.53
C LEU A 136 10.13 -5.06 -4.97
N PRO A 137 9.24 -5.77 -5.69
CA PRO A 137 9.53 -6.28 -7.03
C PRO A 137 10.06 -5.21 -7.97
N GLY A 138 11.19 -5.50 -8.63
CA GLY A 138 11.81 -4.60 -9.60
C GLY A 138 12.47 -3.35 -9.01
N THR A 139 12.58 -3.24 -7.68
CA THR A 139 13.25 -2.12 -7.01
C THR A 139 14.30 -2.63 -6.01
N LYS A 140 15.08 -1.70 -5.44
CA LYS A 140 15.90 -1.95 -4.25
C LYS A 140 15.26 -1.43 -2.96
N ALA A 141 14.16 -0.67 -3.07
CA ALA A 141 13.46 -0.13 -1.93
C ALA A 141 12.56 -1.21 -1.31
N ASN A 142 12.20 -1.03 -0.04
CA ASN A 142 11.29 -1.90 0.68
C ASN A 142 10.14 -1.09 1.30
N THR A 143 9.23 -1.77 2.01
CA THR A 143 8.11 -1.11 2.66
C THR A 143 8.57 -0.23 3.82
N TYR A 144 9.57 -0.67 4.60
CA TYR A 144 10.13 0.07 5.72
C TYR A 144 10.66 1.45 5.30
N ASP A 145 11.51 1.51 4.27
CA ASP A 145 12.11 2.75 3.77
C ASP A 145 11.04 3.77 3.37
N ALA A 146 9.96 3.29 2.73
CA ALA A 146 8.84 4.13 2.34
C ALA A 146 8.07 4.72 3.54
N LEU A 147 8.05 4.01 4.68
CA LEU A 147 7.45 4.51 5.91
C LEU A 147 8.36 5.53 6.60
N VAL A 148 9.67 5.32 6.59
CA VAL A 148 10.67 6.27 7.14
C VAL A 148 10.55 7.63 6.47
N ASP A 149 10.36 7.67 5.16
CA ASP A 149 10.22 8.93 4.41
C ASP A 149 8.84 9.60 4.62
N CYS A 150 7.83 8.86 5.10
CA CYS A 150 6.44 9.29 5.12
C CYS A 150 5.91 9.70 6.51
N LEU A 151 6.31 8.98 7.56
CA LEU A 151 5.79 9.10 8.93
C LEU A 151 6.58 10.12 9.76
#